data_AF-A0A6F9BHK6-F1
#
_entry.id   AF-A0A6F9BHK6-F1
#
_cell.length_a   1.000
_cell.length_b   1.000
_cell.length_c   1.000
_cell.angle_alpha   90.00
_cell.angle_beta   90.00
_cell.angle_gamma   90.00
#
_symmetry.space_group_name_H-M   'P 1'
#
loop_
_entity.id
_entity.type
_entity.pdbx_description
1 polymer ?
#
loop_
_entity_poly.entity_id
_entity_poly.type
_entity_poly.pdbx_seq_one_letter_code
_entity_poly.pdbx_strand_id
1 'polypeptide(L)'
;MRRTRIPTASEPLNSRTNKLLFAFQLYDLDRDDKISRDELLQVLRMMVGVNISDEQLGSIADRTIQEADQNGDNSISFNEFIKVLEKVDVEQKMSIRFLH
;
A
#
# COMPACT_ATOMS: atom_id res chain seq x y z
N MET A 1 -33.64 -7.27 -13.09
CA MET A 1 -32.75 -7.03 -14.24
C MET A 1 -31.57 -6.18 -13.78
N ARG A 2 -30.42 -6.80 -13.48
CA ARG A 2 -29.21 -6.06 -13.10
C ARG A 2 -28.53 -5.58 -14.38
N ARG A 3 -28.48 -4.27 -14.61
CA ARG A 3 -27.72 -3.67 -15.71
C ARG A 3 -26.24 -3.97 -15.48
N THR A 4 -25.70 -4.91 -16.23
CA THR A 4 -24.27 -5.10 -16.42
C THR A 4 -23.71 -3.82 -17.02
N ARG A 5 -23.01 -3.01 -16.21
CA ARG A 5 -22.21 -1.91 -16.73
C ARG A 5 -21.08 -2.53 -17.54
N ILE A 6 -21.12 -2.28 -18.85
CA ILE A 6 -20.06 -2.60 -19.80
C ILE A 6 -18.79 -1.89 -19.29
N PRO A 7 -17.66 -2.59 -19.09
CA PRO A 7 -16.40 -1.92 -18.82
C PRO A 7 -16.04 -1.09 -20.06
N THR A 8 -16.13 0.23 -19.92
CA THR A 8 -15.48 1.16 -20.83
C THR A 8 -13.99 0.82 -20.89
N ALA A 9 -13.35 1.00 -22.04
CA ALA A 9 -11.94 0.67 -22.28
C ALA A 9 -10.96 1.44 -21.35
N SER A 10 -10.85 1.02 -20.09
CA SER A 10 -10.12 1.72 -19.03
C SER A 10 -9.18 0.74 -18.34
N GLU A 11 -7.88 0.98 -18.51
CA GLU A 11 -6.70 0.30 -17.93
C GLU A 11 -6.73 -1.24 -17.80
N PRO A 12 -5.64 -1.93 -18.21
CA PRO A 12 -5.53 -3.35 -17.95
C PRO A 12 -5.57 -3.62 -16.43
N LEU A 13 -6.26 -4.69 -16.00
CA LEU A 13 -6.44 -5.02 -14.58
C LEU A 13 -5.11 -5.22 -13.83
N ASN A 14 -4.04 -5.56 -14.55
CA ASN A 14 -2.69 -5.70 -14.04
C ASN A 14 -1.80 -4.46 -14.23
N SER A 15 -2.40 -3.30 -14.52
CA SER A 15 -1.69 -2.01 -14.63
C SER A 15 -0.90 -1.74 -13.34
N ARG A 16 0.19 -0.97 -13.46
CA ARG A 16 0.95 -0.51 -12.30
C ARG A 16 0.06 0.16 -11.26
N THR A 17 -0.86 1.01 -11.71
CA THR A 17 -1.84 1.72 -10.85
C THR A 17 -2.71 0.73 -10.07
N ASN A 18 -3.30 -0.27 -10.74
CA ASN A 18 -4.15 -1.26 -10.09
C ASN A 18 -3.38 -2.14 -9.10
N LYS A 19 -2.13 -2.50 -9.42
CA LYS A 19 -1.24 -3.21 -8.49
C LYS A 19 -0.93 -2.39 -7.24
N LEU A 20 -0.61 -1.10 -7.42
CA LEU A 20 -0.37 -0.18 -6.31
C LEU A 20 -1.62 0.04 -5.47
N LEU A 21 -2.78 0.19 -6.08
CA LEU A 21 -4.06 0.32 -5.38
C LEU A 21 -4.37 -0.92 -4.56
N PHE A 22 -4.16 -2.10 -5.13
CA PHE A 22 -4.33 -3.36 -4.40
C PHE A 22 -3.36 -3.45 -3.20
N ALA A 23 -2.09 -3.07 -3.37
CA ALA A 23 -1.15 -3.03 -2.26
C ALA A 23 -1.57 -2.04 -1.18
N PHE A 24 -1.99 -0.83 -1.57
CA PHE A 24 -2.46 0.20 -0.64
C PHE A 24 -3.64 -0.29 0.20
N GLN A 25 -4.62 -0.94 -0.42
CA GLN A 25 -5.79 -1.52 0.26
C GLN A 25 -5.48 -2.69 1.20
N LEU A 26 -4.26 -3.25 1.17
CA LEU A 26 -3.81 -4.21 2.18
C LEU A 26 -3.31 -3.51 3.46
N TYR A 27 -2.91 -2.23 3.35
CA TYR A 27 -2.49 -1.41 4.47
C TYR A 27 -3.62 -0.55 5.03
N ASP A 28 -4.49 -0.01 4.19
CA ASP A 28 -5.70 0.73 4.58
C ASP A 28 -6.81 -0.25 5.02
N LEU A 29 -6.90 -0.47 6.33
CA LEU A 29 -7.73 -1.51 6.94
C LEU A 29 -9.16 -1.03 7.16
N ASP A 30 -9.34 0.24 7.49
CA ASP A 30 -10.66 0.84 7.71
C ASP A 30 -11.30 1.43 6.45
N ARG A 31 -10.53 1.56 5.36
CA ARG A 31 -10.93 2.03 4.03
C ARG A 31 -11.29 3.50 4.00
N ASP A 32 -10.53 4.33 4.71
CA ASP A 32 -10.70 5.78 4.71
C ASP A 32 -9.78 6.52 3.71
N ASP A 33 -9.18 5.78 2.76
CA ASP A 33 -8.35 6.24 1.65
C ASP A 33 -6.99 6.84 2.09
N LYS A 34 -6.54 6.54 3.31
CA LYS A 34 -5.20 6.85 3.83
C LYS A 34 -4.68 5.67 4.67
N ILE A 35 -3.36 5.61 4.85
CA ILE A 35 -2.74 4.65 5.76
C ILE A 35 -2.32 5.43 6.99
N SER A 36 -2.98 5.14 8.11
CA SER A 36 -2.61 5.69 9.40
C SER A 36 -1.39 4.97 10.00
N ARG A 37 -0.78 5.61 11.01
CA ARG A 37 0.31 5.03 11.78
C ARG A 37 -0.06 3.69 12.41
N ASP A 38 -1.26 3.58 12.95
CA ASP A 38 -1.70 2.39 13.67
C ASP A 38 -1.94 1.22 12.72
N GLU A 39 -2.49 1.49 11.53
CA GLU A 39 -2.66 0.48 10.48
C GLU A 39 -1.31 0.00 9.95
N LEU A 40 -0.38 0.92 9.68
CA LEU A 40 0.98 0.55 9.27
C LEU A 40 1.65 -0.32 10.34
N LEU A 41 1.53 0.04 11.61
CA LEU A 41 2.07 -0.74 12.73
C LEU A 41 1.43 -2.12 12.81
N GLN A 42 0.12 -2.22 12.62
CA GLN A 42 -0.61 -3.49 12.62
C GLN A 42 -0.12 -4.42 11.51
N VAL A 43 0.06 -3.91 10.30
CA VAL A 43 0.58 -4.70 9.18
C VAL A 43 2.04 -5.10 9.41
N LEU A 44 2.89 -4.19 9.91
CA LEU A 44 4.29 -4.53 10.24
C LEU A 44 4.36 -5.65 11.28
N ARG A 45 3.54 -5.60 12.34
CA ARG A 45 3.44 -6.67 13.33
C ARG A 45 3.09 -8.03 12.71
N MET A 46 2.18 -8.04 11.73
CA MET A 46 1.81 -9.26 11.00
C MET A 46 2.95 -9.79 10.11
N MET A 47 3.81 -8.92 9.58
CA MET A 47 4.88 -9.29 8.64
C MET A 47 6.15 -9.81 9.32
N VAL A 48 6.63 -9.17 10.39
CA VAL A 48 7.94 -9.50 11.00
C VAL A 48 7.88 -10.44 12.23
N GLY A 49 6.69 -10.67 12.80
CA GLY A 49 6.53 -11.60 13.92
C GLY A 49 7.32 -11.22 15.18
N VAL A 50 7.72 -12.23 15.98
CA VAL A 50 8.31 -12.05 17.33
C VAL A 50 9.76 -11.54 17.37
N ASN A 51 10.37 -11.25 16.22
CA ASN A 51 11.81 -10.94 16.14
C ASN A 51 12.15 -9.45 16.31
N ILE A 52 11.15 -8.57 16.37
CA ILE A 52 11.32 -7.12 16.49
C ILE A 52 10.48 -6.61 17.65
N SER A 53 11.04 -5.71 18.47
CA SER A 53 10.31 -5.12 19.59
C SER A 53 9.26 -4.12 19.12
N ASP A 54 8.22 -3.90 19.93
CA ASP A 54 7.19 -2.90 19.65
C ASP A 54 7.76 -1.49 19.49
N GLU A 55 8.83 -1.15 20.22
CA GLU A 55 9.51 0.14 20.11
C GLU A 55 10.21 0.30 18.75
N GLN A 56 10.88 -0.74 18.28
CA GLN A 56 11.51 -0.74 16.95
C GLN A 56 10.47 -0.66 15.85
N LEU A 57 9.35 -1.37 15.98
CA LEU A 57 8.23 -1.28 15.04
C LEU A 57 7.63 0.14 15.00
N GLY A 58 7.45 0.75 16.18
CA GLY A 58 7.03 2.14 16.29
C GLY A 58 7.97 3.08 15.54
N SER A 59 9.27 2.96 15.79
CA SER A 59 10.29 3.78 15.11
C SER A 59 10.30 3.59 13.59
N ILE A 60 10.10 2.36 13.10
CA ILE A 60 9.97 2.09 11.65
C ILE A 60 8.72 2.75 11.09
N ALA A 61 7.57 2.64 11.77
CA ALA A 61 6.32 3.25 11.34
C ALA A 61 6.42 4.78 11.31
N ASP A 62 6.95 5.38 12.37
CA ASP A 62 7.16 6.83 12.49
C ASP A 62 8.04 7.36 11.35
N ARG A 63 9.17 6.69 11.09
CA ARG A 63 10.08 7.07 10.02
C ARG A 63 9.44 6.91 8.64
N THR A 64 8.67 5.85 8.44
CA THR A 64 7.99 5.57 7.17
C THR A 64 6.96 6.65 6.85
N ILE A 65 6.15 7.06 7.84
CA ILE A 65 5.19 8.17 7.68
C ILE A 65 5.94 9.46 7.40
N GLN A 66 6.97 9.78 8.20
CA GLN A 66 7.74 11.01 8.02
C GLN A 66 8.38 11.14 6.63
N GLU A 67 8.83 10.03 6.04
CA GLU A 67 9.44 10.01 4.71
C GLU A 67 8.39 10.09 3.58
N ALA A 68 7.16 9.64 3.82
CA ALA A 68 6.09 9.57 2.83
C ALA A 68 5.16 10.81 2.84
N ASP A 69 4.84 11.32 4.03
CA ASP A 69 3.90 12.41 4.27
C ASP A 69 4.48 13.75 3.75
N GLN A 70 3.83 14.31 2.73
CA GLN A 70 4.21 15.59 2.13
C GLN A 70 3.27 16.72 2.54
N ASN A 71 2.09 16.40 3.03
CA ASN A 71 1.05 17.37 3.35
C ASN A 71 0.95 17.67 4.87
N GLY A 72 1.61 16.87 5.71
CA GLY A 72 1.68 17.01 7.16
C GLY A 72 0.44 16.49 7.91
N ASP A 73 -0.36 15.61 7.31
CA ASP A 73 -1.56 15.05 7.94
C ASP A 73 -1.31 13.83 8.84
N ASN A 74 -0.03 13.41 8.96
CA ASN A 74 0.43 12.24 9.72
C ASN A 74 -0.18 10.92 9.22
N SER A 75 -0.53 10.85 7.95
CA SER A 75 -0.97 9.65 7.27
C SER A 75 -0.35 9.57 5.87
N ILE A 76 -0.54 8.45 5.19
CA ILE A 76 -0.05 8.28 3.81
C ILE A 76 -1.26 8.16 2.90
N SER A 77 -1.51 9.20 2.11
CA SER A 77 -2.51 9.16 1.05
C SER A 77 -2.06 8.26 -0.10
N PHE A 78 -3.00 7.81 -0.93
CA PHE A 78 -2.67 7.01 -2.12
C PHE A 78 -1.66 7.71 -3.05
N ASN A 79 -1.73 9.04 -3.18
CA ASN A 79 -0.80 9.82 -3.99
C ASN A 79 0.62 9.82 -3.43
N GLU A 80 0.78 9.91 -2.11
CA GLU A 80 2.08 9.82 -1.44
C GLU A 80 2.65 8.42 -1.54
N PHE A 81 1.81 7.40 -1.38
CA PHE A 81 2.17 6.00 -1.57
C PHE A 81 2.74 5.73 -2.98
N ILE A 82 2.11 6.28 -4.02
CA ILE A 82 2.61 6.17 -5.40
C ILE A 82 3.99 6.82 -5.54
N LYS A 83 4.21 7.99 -4.94
CA LYS A 83 5.48 8.71 -4.99
C LYS A 83 6.60 7.93 -4.31
N VAL A 84 6.34 7.36 -3.13
CA VAL A 84 7.30 6.51 -2.41
C VAL A 84 7.72 5.30 -3.24
N LEU A 85 6.78 4.69 -3.96
CA LEU A 85 7.01 3.52 -4.79
C LEU A 85 7.36 3.84 -6.26
N GLU A 86 7.61 5.11 -6.60
CA GLU A 86 7.92 5.54 -7.97
C GLU A 86 9.14 4.79 -8.53
N LYS A 87 10.18 4.62 -7.71
CA LYS A 87 11.44 3.96 -8.09
C LYS A 87 11.43 2.44 -7.88
N VAL A 88 10.32 1.88 -7.42
CA VAL A 88 10.19 0.44 -7.18
C VAL A 88 9.53 -0.22 -8.37
N ASP A 89 10.15 -1.28 -8.90
CA ASP A 89 9.56 -2.13 -9.94
C ASP A 89 8.45 -3.02 -9.35
N VAL A 90 7.29 -2.41 -9.13
CA VAL A 90 6.07 -3.04 -8.61
C VAL A 90 5.51 -4.05 -9.62
N GLU A 91 5.76 -3.83 -10.92
CA GLU A 91 5.23 -4.68 -11.97
C GLU A 91 5.81 -6.10 -11.89
N GLN A 92 7.12 -6.20 -11.69
CA GLN A 92 7.81 -7.46 -11.48
C GLN A 92 7.50 -8.05 -10.10
N LYS A 93 7.54 -7.25 -9.04
CA LYS A 93 7.36 -7.73 -7.65
C LYS A 93 5.96 -8.28 -7.37
N MET A 94 4.92 -7.72 -7.98
CA MET A 94 3.53 -8.16 -7.82
C MET A 94 3.06 -9.04 -8.97
N SER A 95 3.97 -9.82 -9.57
CA SER A 95 3.66 -10.83 -10.57
C SER A 95 3.99 -12.22 -10.03
N ILE A 96 3.04 -13.16 -10.17
CA ILE A 96 3.30 -14.57 -9.85
C ILE A 96 3.77 -15.24 -11.14
N ARG A 97 5.04 -15.67 -11.18
CA ARG A 97 5.60 -16.44 -12.28
C ARG A 97 5.79 -17.87 -11.80
N PHE A 98 5.01 -18.80 -12.35
CA PHE A 98 5.03 -20.20 -11.93
C PHE A 98 6.09 -21.05 -12.66
N LEU A 99 6.77 -20.50 -13.66
CA LEU A 99 7.76 -21.21 -14.49
C LEU A 99 8.95 -20.29 -14.77
N HIS A 100 10.15 -20.86 -14.71
CA HIS A 100 11.34 -20.31 -15.38
C HIS A 100 11.12 -20.30 -16.89
#